data_AF-A0A3R1AZI3-F1
#
_entry.id   AF-A0A3R1AZI3-F1
#
_cell.length_a   1.000
_cell.length_b   1.000
_cell.length_c   1.000
_cell.angle_alpha   90.00
_cell.angle_beta   90.00
_cell.angle_gamma   90.00
#
_symmetry.space_group_name_H-M   'P 1'
#
loop_
_entity.id
_entity.type
_entity.pdbx_description
1 polymer ?
#
loop_
_entity_poly.entity_id
_entity_poly.type
_entity_poly.pdbx_seq_one_letter_code
_entity_poly.pdbx_strand_id
1 'polypeptide(L)' 'MATTPTQLHPCFVWRFYSGQNSAYLTTTATSEREARLQLPAIRLVFVARIRVEGMHHA' A
#
# COMPACT_ATOMS: atom_id res chain seq x y z
N MET A 1 -0.32 29.70 -12.03
CA MET A 1 -0.61 28.26 -12.14
C MET A 1 -0.21 27.62 -10.82
N ALA A 2 -1.11 27.63 -9.83
CA ALA A 2 -0.83 27.01 -8.54
C ALA A 2 -1.05 25.50 -8.70
N THR A 3 0.03 24.72 -8.71
CA THR A 3 -0.07 23.28 -8.51
C THR A 3 -0.44 23.08 -7.05
N THR A 4 -1.74 22.91 -6.79
CA THR A 4 -2.26 22.39 -5.54
C THR A 4 -1.37 21.21 -5.12
N PRO A 5 -0.78 21.19 -3.92
CA PRO A 5 -0.16 19.96 -3.43
C PRO A 5 -1.29 18.96 -3.41
N THR A 6 -1.23 18.01 -4.34
CA THR A 6 -2.18 16.91 -4.45
C THR A 6 -2.27 16.37 -3.04
N GLN A 7 -3.45 16.51 -2.43
CA GLN A 7 -3.79 16.02 -1.10
C GLN A 7 -2.97 14.76 -0.87
N LEU A 8 -1.97 14.84 0.01
CA LEU A 8 -1.11 13.73 0.41
C LEU A 8 -2.05 12.76 1.15
N HIS A 9 -2.88 12.04 0.40
CA HIS A 9 -3.70 10.99 0.94
C HIS A 9 -2.75 10.11 1.74
N PRO A 10 -3.03 9.86 3.03
CA PRO A 10 -2.10 9.13 3.87
C PRO A 10 -1.78 7.80 3.18
N CYS A 11 -0.54 7.65 2.74
CA CYS A 11 -0.09 6.43 2.09
C CYS A 11 -0.03 5.34 3.15
N PHE A 12 -0.64 4.20 2.86
CA PHE A 12 -0.51 3.02 3.71
C PHE A 12 0.40 2.02 3.00
N VAL A 13 1.26 1.34 3.76
CA VAL A 13 1.90 0.12 3.28
C VAL A 13 0.87 -1.00 3.39
N TRP A 14 0.53 -1.57 2.24
CA TRP A 14 -0.30 -2.75 2.12
C TRP A 14 0.59 -3.97 1.96
N ARG A 15 0.41 -4.96 2.83
CA ARG A 15 1.10 -6.24 2.75
C ARG A 15 0.12 -7.31 2.32
N PHE A 16 0.48 -8.02 1.25
CA PHE A 16 -0.24 -9.17 0.74
C PHE A 16 0.64 -10.40 0.76
N TYR A 17 0.02 -11.57 0.89
CA TYR A 17 0.67 -12.84 0.69
C TYR A 17 0.30 -13.39 -0.68
N SER A 18 1.30 -13.70 -1.49
CA SER A 18 1.15 -14.41 -2.76
C SER A 18 1.34 -15.89 -2.52
N GLY A 19 0.25 -16.66 -2.63
CA GLY A 19 0.31 -18.12 -2.55
C GLY A 19 1.07 -18.73 -3.73
N GLN A 20 1.08 -18.09 -4.90
CA GLN A 20 1.80 -18.59 -6.09
C GLN A 20 3.32 -18.52 -5.90
N ASN A 21 3.81 -17.41 -5.34
CA ASN A 21 5.25 -17.20 -5.16
C ASN A 21 5.71 -17.53 -3.74
N SER A 22 4.81 -18.02 -2.88
CA SER A 22 5.04 -18.24 -1.44
C SER A 22 5.74 -17.04 -0.77
N ALA A 23 5.35 -15.82 -1.15
CA ALA A 23 6.09 -14.59 -0.84
C ALA A 23 5.16 -13.48 -0.37
N TYR A 24 5.70 -12.60 0.50
CA TYR A 24 5.02 -11.38 0.90
C TYR A 24 5.34 -10.26 -0.10
N LEU A 25 4.29 -9.61 -0.59
CA LEU A 25 4.39 -8.43 -1.44
C LEU A 25 3.92 -7.21 -0.66
N THR A 26 4.72 -6.15 -0.69
CA THR A 26 4.39 -4.87 -0.06
C THR A 26 4.29 -3.79 -1.12
N THR A 27 3.27 -2.95 -1.01
CA THR A 27 3.09 -1.79 -1.89
C THR A 27 2.51 -0.63 -1.10
N THR A 28 2.78 0.59 -1.54
CA THR A 28 2.22 1.81 -0.95
C THR A 28 1.04 2.29 -1.78
N ALA A 29 -0.12 2.46 -1.14
CA ALA A 29 -1.29 2.97 -1.81
C ALA A 29 -2.26 3.62 -0.82
N THR A 30 -3.15 4.46 -1.33
CA THR A 30 -4.17 5.14 -0.53
C THR A 30 -5.32 4.19 -0.17
N SER A 31 -5.54 3.18 -1.01
CA SER A 31 -6.61 2.18 -0.87
C SER A 31 -6.13 0.77 -1.22
N GLU A 32 -6.85 -0.25 -0.75
CA GLU A 32 -6.55 -1.65 -1.07
C GLU A 32 -6.64 -1.92 -2.58
N ARG A 33 -7.61 -1.29 -3.25
CA ARG A 33 -7.82 -1.47 -4.69
C ARG A 33 -6.63 -0.98 -5.49
N GLU A 34 -6.12 0.21 -5.19
CA GLU A 34 -4.90 0.73 -5.80
C GLU A 34 -3.69 -0.16 -5.50
N ALA A 35 -3.58 -0.64 -4.26
CA ALA A 35 -2.52 -1.57 -3.87
C ALA A 35 -2.56 -2.87 -4.71
N ARG A 36 -3.76 -3.42 -4.96
CA ARG A 36 -3.95 -4.60 -5.80
C ARG A 36 -3.64 -4.32 -7.27
N LEU A 37 -3.95 -3.13 -7.79
CA LEU A 37 -3.64 -2.74 -9.17
C LEU A 37 -2.13 -2.62 -9.42
N GLN A 38 -1.35 -2.24 -8.40
CA GLN A 38 0.10 -2.17 -8.49
C GLN A 38 0.78 -3.55 -8.44
N LEU A 39 0.08 -4.59 -7.97
CA LEU A 39 0.64 -5.92 -7.84
C LEU A 39 0.18 -6.82 -8.99
N PRO A 40 1.08 -7.64 -9.58
CA PRO A 40 0.78 -8.40 -10.79
C PRO A 40 -0.07 -9.66 -10.56
N ALA A 41 -0.74 -9.83 -9.42
CA ALA A 41 -1.21 -11.15 -8.97
C ALA A 41 -2.73 -11.25 -8.70
N ILE A 42 -3.34 -12.28 -9.30
CA ILE A 42 -4.78 -12.61 -9.26
C ILE A 42 -5.20 -13.27 -7.93
N ARG A 43 -4.26 -13.76 -7.11
CA ARG A 43 -4.55 -14.45 -5.83
C ARG A 43 -3.70 -13.91 -4.68
N LEU A 44 -3.95 -12.66 -4.32
CA LEU A 44 -3.32 -12.01 -3.17
C LEU A 44 -4.26 -12.03 -1.96
N VAL A 45 -3.76 -12.61 -0.87
CA VAL A 45 -4.42 -12.58 0.43
C VAL A 45 -3.99 -11.31 1.16
N PHE A 46 -4.95 -10.50 1.61
CA PHE A 46 -4.66 -9.34 2.44
C PHE A 46 -4.09 -9.79 3.79
N VAL A 47 -2.95 -9.22 4.20
CA VAL A 47 -2.27 -9.59 5.45
C VAL A 47 -2.30 -8.43 6.43
N ALA A 48 -1.91 -7.24 6.01
CA ALA A 48 -1.82 -6.08 6.91
C ALA A 48 -1.88 -4.76 6.15
N ARG A 49 -2.36 -3.73 6.86
CA ARG A 49 -2.28 -2.31 6.45
C ARG A 49 -1.54 -1.52 7.52
N ILE A 50 -0.44 -0.88 7.15
CA ILE A 50 0.43 -0.13 8.04
C ILE A 50 0.39 1.35 7.61
N ARG A 51 0.21 2.27 8.54
CA ARG A 51 0.26 3.71 8.22
C ARG A 51 1.69 4.12 7.94
N VAL A 52 1.94 4.84 6.85
CA VAL A 52 3.19 5.59 6.64
C VAL A 52 3.02 6.95 7.31
N GLU A 53 2.84 6.96 8.63
CA GLU A 53 3.05 8.17 9.42
C GLU A 53 4.47 8.07 9.95
N GLY A 54 5.30 9.06 9.61
CA GLY A 54 6.65 9.18 10.14
C GLY A 54 6.57 9.05 11.65
N MET A 55 7.22 8.01 12.18
CA MET A 55 7.39 7.81 13.61
C MET A 55 8.14 9.01 14.19
N HIS A 56 7.43 10.07 14.54
CA HIS A 56 7.85 11.00 15.57
C HIS A 56 7.18 10.53 16.86
N HIS A 57 7.81 9.55 17.50
CA HIS A 57 7.63 9.39 18.93
C HIS A 57 8.44 10.50 19.59
N ALA A 58 7.75 11.39 20.30
CA ALA A 58 8.33 12.45 21.11
C ALA A 58 9.24 11.91 22.22
#